data_AF-A0A7Y1Y2B7-F1
#
_entry.id   AF-A0A7Y1Y2B7-F1
#
_cell.length_a   1.000
_cell.length_b   1.000
_cell.length_c   1.000
_cell.angle_alpha   90.00
_cell.angle_beta   90.00
_cell.angle_gamma   90.00
#
_symmetry.space_group_name_H-M   'P 1'
#
loop_
_entity.id
_entity.type
_entity.pdbx_description
1 polymer ?
#
loop_
_entity_poly.entity_id
_entity_poly.type
_entity_poly.pdbx_seq_one_letter_code
_entity_poly.pdbx_strand_id
1 'polypeptide(L)'
;MNNLLKYTVALLVILVAACSTTNKGEVILGVKDIYTLTPTEQEAPFKNDKQAGLYGRLFNHYEKAQIPLHKYVAGDGYDMYFGIPIGYNRAGFYYTMMKDSAFTVLNNNADEKKYYNKILRKTDSLYVSTSVIENIFNASYYIVHITGKDSSQISNMYEQDYAFKKLTFK
;
A
#
# COMPACT_ATOMS: atom_id res chain seq x y z
N MET A 1 25.65 -29.27 -37.03
CA MET A 1 25.40 -28.50 -35.78
C MET A 1 25.10 -29.49 -34.67
N ASN A 2 25.95 -29.57 -33.65
CA ASN A 2 25.94 -30.64 -32.65
C ASN A 2 24.63 -30.61 -31.83
N ASN A 3 23.98 -31.76 -31.60
CA ASN A 3 22.70 -31.80 -30.88
C ASN A 3 22.81 -31.19 -29.47
N LEU A 4 23.97 -31.33 -28.84
CA LEU A 4 24.29 -30.71 -27.56
C LEU A 4 24.10 -29.18 -27.58
N LEU A 5 24.59 -28.50 -28.63
CA LEU A 5 24.49 -27.04 -28.75
C LEU A 5 23.05 -26.56 -28.87
N LYS A 6 22.19 -27.32 -29.58
CA LYS A 6 20.76 -27.01 -29.73
C LYS A 6 20.03 -27.08 -28.39
N TYR A 7 20.32 -28.10 -27.58
CA TYR A 7 19.70 -28.24 -26.26
C TYR A 7 20.20 -27.19 -25.26
N THR A 8 21.48 -26.81 -25.30
CA THR A 8 22.03 -25.74 -24.45
C THR A 8 21.37 -24.40 -24.74
N VAL A 9 21.18 -24.03 -26.01
CA VAL A 9 20.51 -22.78 -26.38
C VAL A 9 19.04 -22.78 -25.97
N ALA A 10 18.32 -23.89 -26.16
CA ALA A 10 16.92 -24.00 -25.76
C ALA A 10 16.74 -23.88 -24.23
N LEU A 11 17.61 -24.52 -23.45
CA LEU A 11 17.61 -24.40 -21.98
C LEU A 11 17.90 -22.97 -21.53
N LEU A 12 18.86 -22.29 -22.19
CA LEU A 12 19.19 -20.89 -21.90
C LEU A 12 17.99 -19.97 -22.15
N VAL A 13 17.27 -20.16 -23.26
CA VAL A 13 16.07 -19.37 -23.59
C VAL A 13 14.96 -19.58 -22.57
N ILE A 14 14.74 -20.83 -22.12
CA ILE A 14 13.73 -21.14 -21.09
C ILE A 14 14.11 -20.53 -19.73
N LEU A 15 15.40 -20.57 -19.35
CA LEU A 15 15.89 -19.96 -18.10
C LEU A 15 15.77 -18.43 -18.11
N VAL A 16 16.03 -17.78 -19.24
CA VAL A 16 15.87 -16.32 -19.39
C VAL A 16 14.38 -15.93 -19.38
N ALA A 17 13.51 -16.71 -20.02
CA ALA A 17 12.07 -16.48 -20.00
C ALA A 17 11.46 -16.69 -18.60
N ALA A 18 11.92 -17.69 -17.85
CA ALA A 18 11.43 -18.00 -16.50
C ALA A 18 11.80 -16.93 -15.45
N CYS A 19 12.87 -16.16 -15.66
CA CYS A 19 13.21 -15.01 -14.80
C CYS A 19 12.44 -13.72 -15.13
N SER A 20 11.60 -13.71 -16.19
CA SER A 20 10.91 -12.49 -16.65
C SER A 20 9.48 -12.31 -16.15
N THR A 21 8.95 -13.25 -15.37
CA THR A 21 7.52 -13.29 -15.02
C THR A 21 7.13 -12.54 -13.74
N THR A 22 8.05 -11.83 -13.08
CA THR A 22 7.65 -10.85 -12.06
C THR A 22 7.12 -9.62 -12.78
N ASN A 23 5.81 -9.51 -12.90
CA ASN A 23 5.13 -8.37 -13.51
C ASN A 23 5.53 -7.10 -12.73
N LYS A 24 6.57 -6.38 -13.19
CA LYS A 24 7.21 -5.28 -12.45
C LYS A 24 6.26 -4.12 -12.12
N GLY A 25 5.08 -4.11 -12.73
CA GLY A 25 4.03 -3.11 -12.53
C GLY A 25 2.91 -3.54 -11.58
N GLU A 26 3.04 -4.63 -10.83
CA GLU A 26 1.96 -5.12 -9.96
C GLU A 26 2.49 -5.63 -8.61
N VAL A 27 1.74 -5.35 -7.56
CA VAL A 27 1.92 -5.93 -6.21
C VAL A 27 0.67 -6.71 -5.87
N ILE A 28 0.85 -7.99 -5.55
CA ILE A 28 -0.25 -8.83 -5.07
C ILE A 28 -0.50 -8.50 -3.60
N LEU A 29 -1.75 -8.18 -3.29
CA LEU A 29 -2.28 -7.99 -1.95
C LEU A 29 -3.24 -9.13 -1.59
N GLY A 30 -3.15 -9.61 -0.35
CA GLY A 30 -4.03 -10.68 0.13
C GLY A 30 -3.89 -11.95 -0.72
N VAL A 31 -5.01 -12.54 -1.13
CA VAL A 31 -5.03 -13.79 -1.91
C VAL A 31 -4.89 -13.52 -3.42
N LYS A 32 -5.58 -12.51 -3.96
CA LYS A 32 -5.65 -12.23 -5.41
C LYS A 32 -5.78 -10.75 -5.78
N ASP A 33 -5.88 -9.86 -4.81
CA ASP A 33 -6.07 -8.45 -5.11
C ASP A 33 -4.76 -7.88 -5.66
N ILE A 34 -4.86 -6.95 -6.60
CA ILE A 34 -3.70 -6.40 -7.29
C ILE A 34 -3.65 -4.91 -7.09
N TYR A 35 -2.49 -4.42 -6.69
CA TYR A 35 -2.13 -3.01 -6.72
C TYR A 35 -1.22 -2.74 -7.91
N THR A 36 -1.66 -1.93 -8.87
CA THR A 36 -0.83 -1.56 -10.02
C THR A 36 0.20 -0.50 -9.63
N LEU A 37 1.46 -0.69 -10.01
CA LEU A 37 2.54 0.26 -9.82
C LEU A 37 2.68 1.16 -11.05
N THR A 38 2.98 2.43 -10.81
CA THR A 38 3.46 3.37 -11.81
C THR A 38 4.95 3.15 -12.08
N PRO A 39 5.51 3.69 -13.18
CA PRO A 39 6.93 3.51 -13.50
C PRO A 39 7.90 4.03 -12.44
N THR A 40 7.47 4.94 -11.56
CA THR A 40 8.29 5.50 -10.49
C THR A 40 8.12 4.77 -9.15
N GLU A 41 7.22 3.79 -9.08
CA GLU A 41 7.01 2.98 -7.89
C GLU A 41 7.70 1.63 -8.01
N GLN A 42 8.20 1.13 -6.89
CA GLN A 42 8.70 -0.23 -6.79
C GLN A 42 8.27 -0.87 -5.47
N GLU A 43 7.85 -2.13 -5.51
CA GLU A 43 7.81 -2.95 -4.31
C GLU A 43 9.24 -3.06 -3.76
N ALA A 44 9.41 -2.70 -2.51
CA ALA A 44 10.70 -2.75 -1.85
C ALA A 44 10.59 -3.58 -0.57
N PRO A 45 11.66 -4.29 -0.19
CA PRO A 45 11.71 -4.88 1.13
C PRO A 45 11.69 -3.78 2.19
N PHE A 46 11.04 -4.05 3.30
CA PHE A 46 11.11 -3.21 4.49
C PHE A 46 12.50 -3.38 5.12
N LYS A 47 13.34 -2.34 5.07
CA LYS A 47 14.80 -2.50 5.20
C LYS A 47 15.46 -1.80 6.37
N ASN A 48 14.85 -0.78 6.98
CA ASN A 48 15.56 0.03 7.98
C ASN A 48 14.70 0.53 9.15
N ASP A 49 15.39 0.90 10.24
CA ASP A 49 14.80 1.38 11.49
C ASP A 49 13.92 2.62 11.30
N LYS A 50 14.22 3.45 10.30
CA LYS A 50 13.42 4.63 10.00
C LYS A 50 12.04 4.24 9.47
N GLN A 51 11.98 3.26 8.57
CA GLN A 51 10.71 2.69 8.06
C GLN A 51 9.96 1.98 9.19
N ALA A 52 10.66 1.21 10.03
CA ALA A 52 10.11 0.57 11.22
C ALA A 52 9.47 1.59 12.18
N GLY A 53 10.20 2.66 12.52
CA GLY A 53 9.72 3.72 13.38
C GLY A 53 8.52 4.47 12.79
N LEU A 54 8.52 4.75 11.48
CA LEU A 54 7.39 5.40 10.83
C LEU A 54 6.16 4.48 10.80
N TYR A 55 6.31 3.22 10.42
CA TYR A 55 5.23 2.24 10.48
C TYR A 55 4.66 2.12 11.91
N GLY A 56 5.54 2.05 12.92
CA GLY A 56 5.12 2.03 14.32
C GLY A 56 4.28 3.25 14.71
N ARG A 57 4.67 4.45 14.29
CA ARG A 57 3.86 5.67 14.50
C ARG A 57 2.56 5.72 13.71
N LEU A 58 2.47 4.99 12.60
CA LEU A 58 1.27 4.98 11.76
C LEU A 58 0.24 3.97 12.28
N PHE A 59 0.69 2.82 12.79
CA PHE A 59 -0.14 1.66 13.07
C PHE A 59 -0.07 1.11 14.51
N ASN A 60 1.04 1.23 15.24
CA ASN A 60 1.24 0.47 16.48
C ASN A 60 0.56 1.08 17.73
N HIS A 61 0.04 2.29 17.66
CA HIS A 61 -0.63 2.94 18.80
C HIS A 61 -2.14 2.69 18.84
N TYR A 62 -2.69 1.90 17.92
CA TYR A 62 -4.08 1.45 17.99
C TYR A 62 -4.19 0.21 18.89
N GLU A 63 -4.30 0.40 20.21
CA GLU A 63 -4.20 -0.67 21.23
C GLU A 63 -5.08 -1.90 20.99
N LYS A 64 -6.24 -1.73 20.35
CA LYS A 64 -7.18 -2.83 20.09
C LYS A 64 -6.98 -3.46 18.70
N ALA A 65 -6.24 -2.82 17.80
CA ALA A 65 -6.09 -3.23 16.40
C ALA A 65 -4.69 -3.82 16.18
N GLN A 66 -4.62 -5.05 15.67
CA GLN A 66 -3.38 -5.56 15.09
C GLN A 66 -3.41 -5.29 13.59
N ILE A 67 -2.41 -4.58 13.07
CA ILE A 67 -2.38 -4.21 11.65
C ILE A 67 -1.03 -4.59 11.06
N PRO A 68 -0.74 -5.88 10.84
CA PRO A 68 0.52 -6.32 10.25
C PRO A 68 0.82 -5.58 8.94
N LEU A 69 2.08 -5.16 8.79
CA LEU A 69 2.59 -4.67 7.52
C LEU A 69 2.55 -5.82 6.51
N HIS A 70 1.80 -5.63 5.44
CA HIS A 70 1.70 -6.59 4.36
C HIS A 70 2.70 -6.29 3.24
N LYS A 71 2.72 -5.04 2.76
CA LYS A 71 3.57 -4.59 1.64
C LYS A 71 4.07 -3.17 1.85
N TYR A 72 5.23 -2.88 1.26
CA TYR A 72 5.82 -1.55 1.19
C TYR A 72 6.18 -1.23 -0.26
N VAL A 73 5.81 -0.03 -0.69
CA VAL A 73 6.09 0.50 -2.03
C VAL A 73 6.79 1.85 -1.86
N ALA A 74 7.96 1.97 -2.48
CA ALA A 74 8.68 3.23 -2.55
C ALA A 74 8.33 3.94 -3.86
N GLY A 75 7.95 5.21 -3.80
CA GLY A 75 7.72 6.07 -4.95
C GLY A 75 8.71 7.24 -5.00
N ASP A 76 8.57 8.09 -6.03
CA ASP A 76 9.37 9.31 -6.14
C ASP A 76 8.89 10.38 -5.14
N GLY A 77 9.60 10.50 -4.02
CA GLY A 77 9.31 11.48 -2.97
C GLY A 77 8.29 11.03 -1.91
N TYR A 78 7.75 9.81 -2.01
CA TYR A 78 6.79 9.27 -1.06
C TYR A 78 6.98 7.76 -0.80
N ASP A 79 6.44 7.33 0.34
CA ASP A 79 6.44 5.96 0.81
C ASP A 79 5.01 5.47 1.01
N MET A 80 4.71 4.25 0.61
CA MET A 80 3.40 3.64 0.76
C MET A 80 3.46 2.34 1.57
N TYR A 81 2.62 2.26 2.60
CA TYR A 81 2.52 1.13 3.52
C TYR A 81 1.13 0.52 3.42
N PHE A 82 1.07 -0.78 3.16
CA PHE A 82 -0.15 -1.56 3.12
C PHE A 82 -0.24 -2.40 4.39
N GLY A 83 -1.24 -2.13 5.22
CA GLY A 83 -1.58 -2.92 6.40
C GLY A 83 -2.88 -3.70 6.19
N ILE A 84 -2.98 -4.88 6.79
CA ILE A 84 -4.22 -5.67 6.83
C ILE A 84 -4.68 -5.73 8.28
N PRO A 85 -5.78 -5.04 8.67
CA PRO A 85 -6.24 -5.04 10.05
C PRO A 85 -6.87 -6.38 10.43
N ILE A 86 -6.60 -6.81 11.66
CA ILE A 86 -7.23 -7.97 12.31
C ILE A 86 -8.10 -7.47 13.47
N GLY A 87 -9.32 -7.99 13.57
CA GLY A 87 -10.22 -7.71 14.69
C GLY A 87 -10.90 -6.33 14.65
N TYR A 88 -10.88 -5.65 13.50
CA TYR A 88 -11.52 -4.35 13.31
C TYR A 88 -12.44 -4.35 12.10
N ASN A 89 -13.57 -3.65 12.22
CA ASN A 89 -14.37 -3.26 11.07
C ASN A 89 -13.92 -1.88 10.54
N ARG A 90 -14.24 -1.59 9.28
CA ARG A 90 -13.85 -0.35 8.59
C ARG A 90 -14.24 0.92 9.35
N ALA A 91 -15.48 0.98 9.84
CA ALA A 91 -16.03 2.17 10.48
C ALA A 91 -15.33 2.46 11.82
N GLY A 92 -15.16 1.44 12.67
CA GLY A 92 -14.47 1.55 13.94
C GLY A 92 -13.00 1.93 13.75
N PHE A 93 -12.34 1.40 12.72
CA PHE A 93 -10.96 1.76 12.43
C PHE A 93 -10.84 3.22 11.98
N TYR A 94 -11.67 3.65 11.02
CA TYR A 94 -11.71 5.03 10.54
C TYR A 94 -11.94 6.03 11.70
N TYR A 95 -12.91 5.76 12.57
CA TYR A 95 -13.18 6.59 13.72
C TYR A 95 -12.00 6.67 14.71
N THR A 96 -11.30 5.55 14.91
CA THR A 96 -10.09 5.51 15.74
C THR A 96 -9.01 6.43 15.16
N MET A 97 -8.80 6.40 13.85
CA MET A 97 -7.82 7.27 13.19
C MET A 97 -8.16 8.76 13.21
N MET A 98 -9.45 9.11 13.20
CA MET A 98 -9.87 10.52 13.32
C MET A 98 -9.60 11.10 14.71
N LYS A 99 -9.57 10.26 15.73
CA LYS A 99 -9.34 10.65 17.13
C LYS A 99 -7.89 10.59 17.56
N ASP A 100 -7.03 10.18 16.64
CA ASP A 100 -5.62 9.96 16.89
C ASP A 100 -4.88 11.28 17.13
N SER A 101 -4.56 11.56 18.39
CA SER A 101 -3.87 12.78 18.81
C SER A 101 -2.42 12.89 18.31
N ALA A 102 -1.82 11.80 17.82
CA ALA A 102 -0.47 11.85 17.24
C ALA A 102 -0.44 12.58 15.89
N PHE A 103 -1.61 12.88 15.32
CA PHE A 103 -1.76 13.52 14.03
C PHE A 103 -2.75 14.69 14.09
N THR A 104 -2.46 15.73 13.32
CA THR A 104 -3.45 16.75 13.00
C THR A 104 -4.23 16.28 11.77
N VAL A 105 -5.55 16.14 11.88
CA VAL A 105 -6.44 15.89 10.75
C VAL A 105 -6.58 17.17 9.93
N LEU A 106 -6.24 17.11 8.64
CA LEU A 106 -6.34 18.25 7.72
C LEU A 106 -7.62 18.18 6.88
N ASN A 107 -7.97 16.98 6.43
CA ASN A 107 -9.18 16.71 5.66
C ASN A 107 -9.60 15.26 5.90
N ASN A 108 -10.88 14.97 5.87
CA ASN A 108 -11.41 13.62 5.97
C ASN A 108 -12.65 13.49 5.09
N ASN A 109 -12.77 12.34 4.44
CA ASN A 109 -13.95 11.99 3.66
C ASN A 109 -14.38 10.59 4.06
N ALA A 110 -15.50 10.53 4.76
CA ALA A 110 -16.24 9.30 5.03
C ALA A 110 -17.41 9.28 4.06
N ASP A 111 -17.36 8.40 3.08
CA ASP A 111 -18.52 8.14 2.23
C ASP A 111 -19.06 6.78 2.64
N GLU A 112 -20.11 6.79 3.47
CA GLU A 112 -20.74 5.57 3.98
C GLU A 112 -21.23 4.65 2.84
N LYS A 113 -21.50 5.21 1.65
CA LYS A 113 -21.93 4.46 0.46
C LYS A 113 -20.77 3.88 -0.33
N LYS A 114 -19.52 4.31 -0.07
CA LYS A 114 -18.33 3.79 -0.74
C LYS A 114 -17.64 2.75 0.13
N TYR A 115 -16.99 1.79 -0.54
CA TYR A 115 -16.17 0.76 0.09
C TYR A 115 -14.80 1.29 0.53
N TYR A 116 -14.67 2.60 0.73
CA TYR A 116 -13.45 3.20 1.24
C TYR A 116 -13.71 4.49 1.98
N ASN A 117 -12.90 4.74 3.01
CA ASN A 117 -12.81 6.02 3.71
C ASN A 117 -11.39 6.56 3.57
N LYS A 118 -11.23 7.89 3.52
CA LYS A 118 -9.91 8.51 3.46
C LYS A 118 -9.74 9.66 4.45
N ILE A 119 -8.50 9.84 4.92
CA ILE A 119 -8.10 10.93 5.81
C ILE A 119 -6.75 11.46 5.36
N LEU A 120 -6.66 12.78 5.20
CA LEU A 120 -5.41 13.50 5.06
C LEU A 120 -4.99 14.04 6.43
N ARG A 121 -3.79 13.69 6.87
CA ARG A 121 -3.25 14.01 8.19
C ARG A 121 -1.84 14.57 8.08
N LYS A 122 -1.39 15.21 9.15
CA LYS A 122 0.00 15.69 9.30
C LYS A 122 0.56 15.30 10.66
N THR A 123 1.81 14.90 10.70
CA THR A 123 2.61 14.73 11.92
C THR A 123 4.01 15.27 11.64
N ASP A 124 4.54 16.08 12.55
CA ASP A 124 5.81 16.78 12.37
C ASP A 124 5.92 17.47 10.98
N SER A 125 6.91 17.07 10.17
CA SER A 125 7.14 17.53 8.81
C SER A 125 6.60 16.57 7.73
N LEU A 126 5.72 15.63 8.09
CA LEU A 126 5.25 14.56 7.22
C LEU A 126 3.74 14.68 6.97
N TYR A 127 3.35 14.62 5.71
CA TYR A 127 1.96 14.52 5.28
C TYR A 127 1.61 13.04 5.07
N VAL A 128 0.40 12.66 5.47
CA VAL A 128 -0.08 11.28 5.44
C VAL A 128 -1.46 11.24 4.82
N SER A 129 -1.57 10.66 3.63
CA SER A 129 -2.85 10.23 3.07
C SER A 129 -3.13 8.81 3.51
N THR A 130 -4.27 8.61 4.17
CA THR A 130 -4.70 7.30 4.67
C THR A 130 -5.97 6.89 3.96
N SER A 131 -6.00 5.68 3.42
CA SER A 131 -7.20 5.07 2.86
C SER A 131 -7.50 3.76 3.58
N VAL A 132 -8.73 3.60 4.07
CA VAL A 132 -9.25 2.30 4.54
C VAL A 132 -10.15 1.78 3.44
N ILE A 133 -9.81 0.65 2.86
CA ILE A 133 -10.41 0.15 1.62
C ILE A 133 -10.92 -1.27 1.88
N GLU A 134 -12.19 -1.51 1.59
CA GLU A 134 -12.88 -2.78 1.77
C GLU A 134 -13.02 -3.49 0.42
N ASN A 135 -12.58 -4.75 0.36
CA ASN A 135 -12.85 -5.62 -0.77
C ASN A 135 -14.28 -6.19 -0.65
N ILE A 136 -15.12 -5.86 -1.61
CA ILE A 136 -16.54 -6.24 -1.66
C ILE A 136 -16.77 -7.74 -1.87
N PHE A 137 -15.80 -8.47 -2.41
CA PHE A 137 -15.95 -9.88 -2.76
C PHE A 137 -15.65 -10.82 -1.59
N ASN A 138 -14.80 -10.40 -0.65
CA ASN A 138 -14.34 -11.25 0.46
C ASN A 138 -14.33 -10.54 1.83
N ALA A 139 -14.84 -9.31 1.91
CA ALA A 139 -14.89 -8.49 3.14
C ALA A 139 -13.51 -8.25 3.79
N SER A 140 -12.41 -8.43 3.06
CA SER A 140 -11.08 -8.05 3.54
C SER A 140 -10.91 -6.54 3.53
N TYR A 141 -10.09 -6.03 4.45
CA TYR A 141 -9.77 -4.61 4.53
C TYR A 141 -8.29 -4.37 4.29
N TYR A 142 -7.99 -3.27 3.63
CA TYR A 142 -6.65 -2.75 3.44
C TYR A 142 -6.58 -1.35 4.05
N ILE A 143 -5.52 -1.09 4.80
CA ILE A 143 -5.18 0.25 5.24
C ILE A 143 -3.94 0.66 4.48
N VAL A 144 -4.07 1.70 3.66
CA VAL A 144 -2.99 2.23 2.86
C VAL A 144 -2.59 3.58 3.42
N HIS A 145 -1.37 3.71 3.92
CA HIS A 145 -0.77 5.00 4.27
C HIS A 145 0.23 5.40 3.19
N ILE A 146 0.02 6.56 2.59
CA ILE A 146 0.97 7.22 1.69
C ILE A 146 1.56 8.39 2.46
N THR A 147 2.88 8.43 2.58
CA THR A 147 3.59 9.44 3.35
C THR A 147 4.62 10.18 2.53
N GLY A 148 4.75 11.49 2.75
CA GLY A 148 5.73 12.32 2.04
C GLY A 148 5.94 13.67 2.71
N LYS A 149 6.97 14.39 2.29
CA LYS A 149 7.26 15.75 2.78
C LYS A 149 6.59 16.85 1.94
N ASP A 150 6.32 16.57 0.66
CA ASP A 150 5.63 17.49 -0.23
C ASP A 150 4.12 17.43 0.03
N SER A 151 3.58 18.51 0.60
CA SER A 151 2.16 18.62 0.92
C SER A 151 1.27 18.55 -0.32
N SER A 152 1.71 19.14 -1.42
CA SER A 152 0.94 19.24 -2.66
C SER A 152 0.84 17.87 -3.31
N GLN A 153 1.95 17.12 -3.35
CA GLN A 153 1.97 15.75 -3.85
C GLN A 153 1.00 14.86 -3.07
N ILE A 154 1.12 14.82 -1.74
CA ILE A 154 0.28 13.94 -0.91
C ILE A 154 -1.19 14.36 -0.92
N SER A 155 -1.48 15.67 -0.93
CA SER A 155 -2.85 16.18 -1.04
C SER A 155 -3.47 15.82 -2.39
N ASN A 156 -2.73 15.95 -3.49
CA ASN A 156 -3.21 15.53 -4.81
C ASN A 156 -3.53 14.03 -4.87
N MET A 157 -2.67 13.18 -4.27
CA MET A 157 -2.93 11.74 -4.20
C MET A 157 -4.17 11.43 -3.35
N TYR A 158 -4.38 12.17 -2.26
CA TYR A 158 -5.60 12.09 -1.46
C TYR A 158 -6.84 12.47 -2.28
N GLU A 159 -6.84 13.63 -2.95
CA GLU A 159 -7.98 14.12 -3.72
C GLU A 159 -8.36 13.18 -4.88
N GLN A 160 -7.36 12.56 -5.51
CA GLN A 160 -7.56 11.68 -6.66
C GLN A 160 -7.99 10.25 -6.29
N ASP A 161 -8.14 9.90 -5.01
CA ASP A 161 -8.37 8.52 -4.56
C ASP A 161 -7.27 7.56 -5.02
N TYR A 162 -6.02 8.01 -4.99
CA TYR A 162 -4.90 7.37 -5.67
C TYR A 162 -4.72 5.88 -5.31
N ALA A 163 -4.75 5.54 -4.02
CA ALA A 163 -4.61 4.15 -3.57
C ALA A 163 -5.78 3.28 -4.05
N PHE A 164 -7.01 3.77 -3.92
CA PHE A 164 -8.20 3.03 -4.28
C PHE A 164 -8.29 2.75 -5.79
N LYS A 165 -8.03 3.75 -6.63
CA LYS A 165 -8.10 3.59 -8.10
C LYS A 165 -7.08 2.62 -8.67
N LYS A 166 -6.00 2.34 -7.93
CA LYS A 166 -4.93 1.43 -8.35
C LYS A 166 -5.12 0.02 -7.81
N LEU A 167 -6.15 -0.22 -6.99
CA LEU A 167 -6.55 -1.53 -6.53
C LEU A 167 -7.58 -2.15 -7.47
N THR A 168 -7.30 -3.39 -7.89
CA THR A 168 -8.25 -4.25 -8.57
C THR A 168 -8.58 -5.43 -7.68
N PHE A 169 -9.84 -5.54 -7.28
CA PHE A 169 -10.32 -6.67 -6.47
C PHE A 169 -10.62 -7.87 -7.36
N LYS A 170 -10.28 -9.08 -6.91
CA LYS A 170 -10.48 -10.34 -7.63
C LYS A 170 -11.07 -11.45 -6.77
#